data_AF-A0A392SYG1-F1
#
_entry.id   AF-A0A392SYG1-F1
#
_cell.length_a   1.000
_cell.length_b   1.000
_cell.length_c   1.000
_cell.angle_alpha   90.00
_cell.angle_beta   90.00
_cell.angle_gamma   90.00
#
_symmetry.space_group_name_H-M   'P 1'
#
loop_
_entity.id
_entity.type
_entity.pdbx_description
1 polymer ?
#
loop_
_entity_poly.entity_id
_entity_poly.type
_entity_poly.pdbx_seq_one_letter_code
_entity_poly.pdbx_strand_id
1 'polypeptide(L)'
;MNRCEYTVWPGTLTGNQKPQLSTTGFELGPGATTSVDLPSPWSGRFWGRTGCSNNNGRFICATADCASGQVGCNGAGAIPPATLVEIT
;
A
#
# COMPACT_ATOMS: atom_id res chain seq x y z
N MET A 1 -3.70 -9.98 6.98
CA MET A 1 -2.85 -11.19 6.88
C MET A 1 -2.51 -11.43 5.42
N ASN A 2 -1.23 -11.60 5.09
CA ASN A 2 -0.81 -12.07 3.78
C ASN A 2 -0.86 -13.61 3.75
N ARG A 3 -1.75 -14.18 2.95
CA ARG A 3 -1.84 -15.64 2.75
C ARG A 3 -1.19 -16.11 1.44
N CYS A 4 -0.55 -15.21 0.71
CA CYS A 4 0.25 -15.55 -0.45
C CYS A 4 1.57 -16.19 -0.01
N GLU A 5 2.18 -17.00 -0.89
CA GLU A 5 3.50 -17.60 -0.68
C GLU A 5 4.65 -16.61 -0.93
N TYR A 6 4.34 -15.38 -1.30
CA TYR A 6 5.29 -14.31 -1.60
C TYR A 6 4.99 -13.05 -0.78
N THR A 7 6.02 -12.23 -0.57
CA THR A 7 5.88 -10.91 0.06
C THR A 7 5.00 -10.00 -0.78
N VAL A 8 4.08 -9.30 -0.12
CA VAL A 8 3.30 -8.21 -0.69
C VAL A 8 3.62 -6.93 0.05
N TRP A 9 3.50 -5.79 -0.62
CA TRP A 9 3.67 -4.49 0.01
C TRP A 9 2.36 -3.72 -0.04
N PRO A 10 1.51 -3.81 0.99
CA PRO A 10 0.28 -3.04 1.03
C PRO A 10 0.55 -1.54 0.87
N GLY A 11 -0.38 -0.85 0.20
CA GLY A 11 -0.43 0.60 0.10
C GLY A 11 -1.79 1.09 0.57
N THR A 12 -1.83 2.31 1.11
CA THR A 12 -3.06 2.94 1.61
C THR A 12 -3.19 4.35 1.07
N LEU A 13 -4.40 4.79 0.77
CA LEU A 13 -4.69 6.17 0.39
C LEU A 13 -5.96 6.65 1.08
N THR A 14 -5.86 7.71 1.87
CA THR A 14 -7.04 8.45 2.33
C THR A 14 -7.57 9.31 1.17
N GLY A 15 -8.87 9.24 0.90
CA GLY A 15 -9.54 10.02 -0.14
C GLY A 15 -9.75 11.50 0.24
N ASN A 16 -10.33 12.25 -0.69
CA ASN A 16 -10.76 13.66 -0.49
C ASN A 16 -9.67 14.59 0.04
N GLN A 17 -8.40 14.32 -0.28
CA GLN A 17 -7.24 15.10 0.17
C GLN A 17 -7.15 15.27 1.71
N LYS A 18 -7.81 14.38 2.46
CA LYS A 18 -7.73 14.33 3.92
C LYS A 18 -6.34 13.81 4.35
N PRO A 19 -5.97 14.01 5.63
CA PRO A 19 -4.72 13.46 6.16
C PRO A 19 -4.57 11.96 5.89
N GLN A 20 -3.37 11.56 5.49
CA GLN A 20 -3.04 10.15 5.27
C GLN A 20 -2.95 9.40 6.60
N LEU A 21 -3.12 8.08 6.55
CA LEU A 21 -2.88 7.20 7.70
C LEU A 21 -1.41 7.27 8.13
N SER A 22 -1.12 6.82 9.35
CA SER A 22 0.24 6.80 9.92
C SER A 22 1.25 6.02 9.08
N THR A 23 0.77 5.03 8.32
CA THR A 23 1.51 4.35 7.26
C THR A 23 0.75 4.44 5.96
N THR A 24 1.47 4.74 4.88
CA THR A 24 0.93 4.73 3.51
C THR A 24 1.43 3.56 2.68
N GLY A 25 2.33 2.76 3.25
CA GLY A 25 2.81 1.53 2.65
C GLY A 25 3.83 0.83 3.54
N PHE A 26 3.81 -0.50 3.53
CA PHE A 26 4.64 -1.34 4.39
C PHE A 26 4.88 -2.70 3.74
N GLU A 27 5.87 -3.44 4.24
CA GLU A 27 6.17 -4.81 3.81
C GLU A 27 5.34 -5.82 4.60
N LEU A 28 4.83 -6.86 3.92
CA LEU A 28 4.08 -7.93 4.55
C LEU A 28 4.50 -9.28 3.96
N GLY A 29 5.41 -9.98 4.66
CA GLY A 29 5.89 -11.30 4.28
C GLY A 29 4.80 -12.40 4.31
N PRO A 30 5.07 -13.59 3.77
CA PRO A 30 4.14 -14.72 3.79
C PRO A 30 3.68 -15.06 5.22
N GLY A 31 2.38 -15.24 5.43
CA GLY A 31 1.78 -15.53 6.74
C GLY A 31 1.73 -14.34 7.70
N ALA A 32 2.41 -13.23 7.41
CA ALA A 32 2.50 -12.08 8.31
C ALA A 32 1.18 -11.31 8.38
N THR A 33 0.99 -10.62 9.52
CA THR A 33 -0.16 -9.74 9.76
C THR A 33 0.31 -8.44 10.38
N THR A 34 -0.33 -7.35 9.93
CA THR A 34 -0.16 -6.00 10.47
C THR A 34 -1.55 -5.36 10.53
N SER A 35 -1.76 -4.52 11.53
CA SER A 35 -3.00 -3.77 11.74
C SER A 35 -2.75 -2.29 11.48
N VAL A 36 -3.77 -1.60 10.95
CA VAL A 36 -3.76 -0.14 10.72
C VAL A 36 -5.06 0.42 11.29
N ASP A 37 -4.94 1.38 12.19
CA ASP A 37 -6.11 2.05 12.78
C ASP A 37 -6.66 3.11 11.83
N LEU A 38 -7.99 3.10 11.65
CA LEU A 38 -8.70 4.04 10.81
C LEU A 38 -9.43 5.07 11.68
N PRO A 39 -9.29 6.38 11.41
CA PRO A 39 -10.12 7.37 12.08
C PRO A 39 -11.60 7.19 11.66
N SER A 40 -12.53 7.69 12.46
CA SER A 40 -13.95 7.75 12.09
C SER A 40 -14.41 9.21 12.04
N PRO A 41 -14.94 9.71 10.92
CA PRO A 41 -15.18 9.00 9.65
C PRO A 41 -13.90 8.88 8.79
N TRP A 42 -13.76 7.81 8.02
CA TRP A 42 -12.68 7.63 7.05
C TRP A 42 -13.18 7.03 5.74
N SER A 43 -12.77 7.63 4.63
CA SER A 43 -13.02 7.11 3.29
C SER A 43 -11.69 7.02 2.55
N GLY A 44 -11.40 5.85 2.01
CA GLY A 44 -10.14 5.58 1.35
C GLY A 44 -10.05 4.16 0.81
N ARG A 45 -8.83 3.80 0.42
CA ARG A 45 -8.57 2.52 -0.24
C ARG A 45 -7.26 1.88 0.16
N PHE A 46 -7.23 0.56 0.03
CA PHE A 46 -6.07 -0.29 0.20
C PHE A 46 -5.82 -1.08 -1.09
N TRP A 47 -4.56 -1.44 -1.32
CA TRP A 47 -4.14 -2.37 -2.39
C TRP A 47 -2.89 -3.13 -1.98
N GLY A 48 -2.57 -4.20 -2.70
CA GLY A 48 -1.31 -4.94 -2.53
C GLY A 48 -0.39 -4.76 -3.72
N ARG A 49 0.88 -4.36 -3.48
CA ARG A 49 1.94 -4.35 -4.48
C ARG A 49 2.70 -5.67 -4.48
N THR A 50 3.15 -6.14 -5.65
CA THR A 50 3.92 -7.39 -5.78
C THR A 50 5.16 -7.21 -6.65
N GLY A 51 6.14 -8.10 -6.48
CA GLY A 51 7.39 -8.07 -7.26
C GLY A 51 8.20 -6.80 -7.01
N CYS A 52 8.25 -6.34 -5.76
CA CYS A 52 8.94 -5.11 -5.41
C CYS A 52 10.42 -5.34 -5.15
N SER A 53 11.25 -4.38 -5.54
CA SER A 53 12.67 -4.35 -5.21
C SER A 53 13.16 -2.92 -5.00
N ASN A 54 14.28 -2.78 -4.28
CA ASN A 54 14.96 -1.51 -4.13
C ASN A 54 16.17 -1.49 -5.08
N ASN A 55 16.10 -0.64 -6.11
CA ASN A 55 17.18 -0.46 -7.07
C ASN A 55 17.84 0.89 -6.84
N ASN A 56 19.05 0.89 -6.27
CA ASN A 56 19.84 2.09 -5.97
C ASN A 56 19.09 3.17 -5.17
N GLY A 57 18.34 2.75 -4.14
CA GLY A 57 17.58 3.65 -3.26
C GLY A 57 16.18 3.98 -3.77
N ARG A 58 15.78 3.47 -4.94
CA ARG A 58 14.43 3.63 -5.48
C ARG A 58 13.65 2.31 -5.38
N PHE A 59 12.60 2.34 -4.58
CA PHE A 59 11.67 1.22 -4.44
C PHE A 59 10.65 1.21 -5.60
N ILE A 60 10.56 0.09 -6.31
CA ILE A 60 9.71 -0.08 -7.49
C ILE A 60 9.04 -1.46 -7.42
N CYS A 61 7.76 -1.51 -7.77
CA CYS A 61 6.97 -2.74 -7.85
C CYS A 61 6.53 -3.08 -9.28
N ALA A 62 6.41 -4.36 -9.59
CA ALA A 62 5.93 -4.83 -10.89
C ALA A 62 4.43 -4.59 -11.10
N THR A 63 3.64 -4.66 -10.03
CA THR A 63 2.19 -4.43 -10.06
C THR A 63 1.78 -3.43 -8.98
N ALA A 64 0.74 -2.64 -9.29
CA ALA A 64 0.12 -1.67 -8.39
C ALA A 64 1.09 -0.65 -7.75
N ASP A 65 2.23 -0.39 -8.41
CA ASP A 65 3.23 0.56 -7.94
C ASP A 65 2.62 1.95 -7.72
N CYS A 66 3.05 2.65 -6.68
CA CYS A 66 2.54 3.99 -6.37
C CYS A 66 3.52 5.10 -6.76
N ALA A 67 4.62 4.78 -7.44
CA ALA A 67 5.61 5.69 -8.00
C ALA A 67 6.23 6.70 -7.02
N SER A 68 6.09 6.51 -5.70
CA SER A 68 6.75 7.33 -4.68
C SER A 68 8.26 7.10 -4.63
N GLY A 69 8.75 5.99 -5.19
CA GLY A 69 10.14 5.55 -5.06
C GLY A 69 10.49 5.03 -3.66
N GLN A 70 9.49 4.86 -2.78
CA GLN A 70 9.65 4.43 -1.39
C GLN A 70 8.66 3.32 -1.05
N VAL A 71 8.89 2.63 0.06
CA VAL A 71 7.89 1.68 0.60
C VAL A 71 6.60 2.42 0.96
N GLY A 72 6.68 3.61 1.56
CA GLY A 72 5.52 4.48 1.76
C GLY A 72 5.02 5.10 0.45
N CYS A 73 3.70 5.11 0.23
CA CYS A 73 3.12 5.70 -0.98
C CYS A 73 2.88 7.21 -0.87
N ASN A 74 3.01 7.81 0.32
CA ASN A 74 3.05 9.26 0.54
C ASN A 74 1.88 10.03 -0.10
N GLY A 75 0.68 9.45 -0.07
CA GLY A 75 -0.52 10.05 -0.68
C GLY A 75 -0.68 9.80 -2.18
N ALA A 76 0.21 9.02 -2.81
CA ALA A 76 0.02 8.52 -4.16
C ALA A 76 -0.85 7.25 -4.16
N GLY A 77 -1.68 7.11 -5.21
CA GLY A 77 -2.46 5.90 -5.45
C GLY A 77 -1.69 4.86 -6.28
N ALA A 78 -2.20 3.64 -6.32
CA ALA A 78 -1.69 2.59 -7.20
C ALA A 78 -1.86 2.95 -8.69
N ILE A 79 -0.84 2.66 -9.48
CA ILE A 79 -0.90 2.64 -10.95
C ILE A 79 -1.59 1.33 -11.38
N PRO A 80 -2.72 1.39 -12.14
CA PRO A 80 -3.41 0.19 -12.60
C PRO A 80 -2.53 -0.69 -13.52
N PRO A 81 -2.74 -2.03 -13.53
CA PRO A 81 -3.81 -2.76 -12.83
C PRO A 81 -3.53 -2.96 -11.34
N ALA A 82 -4.56 -2.77 -10.51
CA ALA A 82 -4.50 -2.98 -9.07
C ALA A 82 -5.86 -3.44 -8.53
N THR A 83 -5.87 -4.50 -7.72
CA THR A 83 -7.05 -4.87 -6.94
C THR A 83 -7.17 -3.91 -5.76
N LEU A 84 -8.36 -3.31 -5.59
CA LEU A 84 -8.63 -2.31 -4.57
C LEU A 84 -9.64 -2.85 -3.54
N VAL A 85 -9.43 -2.48 -2.29
CA VAL A 85 -10.43 -2.58 -1.21
C VAL A 85 -10.76 -1.16 -0.77
N GLU A 86 -12.03 -0.77 -0.86
CA GLU A 86 -12.50 0.58 -0.52
C GLU A 86 -13.39 0.53 0.73
N ILE A 87 -13.21 1.50 1.63
CA ILE A 87 -13.96 1.62 2.89
C ILE A 87 -14.44 3.06 3.03
N THR A 88 -15.63 3.26 3.61
CA THR A 88 -16.26 4.58 3.86
C THR A 88 -16.88 4.61 5.25
#